data_AF-A0A3B9SUZ6-F1
#
_entry.id   AF-A0A3B9SUZ6-F1
#
_cell.length_a   1.000
_cell.length_b   1.000
_cell.length_c   1.000
_cell.angle_alpha   90.00
_cell.angle_beta   90.00
_cell.angle_gamma   90.00
#
_symmetry.space_group_name_H-M   'P 1'
#
loop_
_entity.id
_entity.type
_entity.pdbx_description
1 polymer ?
#
loop_
_entity_poly.entity_id
_entity_poly.type
_entity_poly.pdbx_seq_one_letter_code
_entity_poly.pdbx_strand_id
1 'polypeptide(L)'
;MNFIREPKLIETKSMAIIDQLLQAYQASGKQLEEEKVIIRRIIHATGDPDLARLVAIHPDAVQAAFTVFSAGKKIITDVKMVKAGININKTGKDDVEIYCAIDEPAVVREATAKKQTRAMVAIRYLARFITENMVVIGNAPTALWELINLIEAGKVTPAVIIATPVGFVGAAEAK
;
A
#
# COMPACT_ATOMS: atom_id res chain seq x y z
N MET A 1 -18.79 29.80 -12.44
CA MET A 1 -17.58 29.02 -12.80
C MET A 1 -18.01 27.84 -13.66
N ASN A 2 -17.40 27.68 -14.84
CA ASN A 2 -17.61 26.51 -15.70
C ASN A 2 -16.58 25.43 -15.31
N PHE A 3 -17.05 24.26 -14.86
CA PHE A 3 -16.22 23.10 -14.58
C PHE A 3 -16.98 21.82 -14.94
N ILE A 4 -16.24 20.74 -15.23
CA ILE A 4 -16.81 19.43 -15.58
C ILE A 4 -17.44 18.83 -14.32
N ARG A 5 -18.68 18.33 -14.43
CA ARG A 5 -19.43 17.74 -13.29
C ARG A 5 -19.59 16.23 -13.37
N GLU A 6 -19.38 15.63 -14.54
CA GLU A 6 -19.55 14.20 -14.75
C GLU A 6 -18.33 13.40 -14.27
N PRO A 7 -18.45 12.54 -13.23
CA PRO A 7 -17.29 11.88 -12.62
C PRO A 7 -16.48 11.01 -13.59
N LYS A 8 -17.17 10.23 -14.44
CA LYS A 8 -16.52 9.36 -15.44
C LYS A 8 -15.73 10.16 -16.46
N LEU A 9 -16.27 11.31 -16.89
CA LEU A 9 -15.58 12.19 -17.84
C LEU A 9 -14.34 12.84 -17.19
N ILE A 10 -14.43 13.22 -15.91
CA ILE A 10 -13.29 13.74 -15.14
C ILE A 10 -12.18 12.69 -15.04
N GLU A 11 -12.52 11.46 -14.65
CA GLU A 11 -11.53 10.38 -14.53
C GLU A 11 -10.90 10.05 -15.89
N THR A 12 -11.72 9.92 -16.95
CA THR A 12 -11.23 9.63 -18.31
C THR A 12 -10.26 10.71 -18.80
N LYS A 13 -10.61 12.00 -18.62
CA LYS A 13 -9.73 13.11 -19.01
C LYS A 13 -8.45 13.13 -18.18
N SER A 14 -8.53 12.90 -16.86
CA SER A 14 -7.36 12.83 -16.00
C SER A 14 -6.41 11.71 -16.45
N MET A 15 -6.95 10.53 -16.75
CA MET A 15 -6.18 9.38 -17.21
C MET A 15 -5.47 9.63 -18.54
N ALA A 16 -6.10 10.35 -19.47
CA ALA A 16 -5.48 10.73 -20.74
C ALA A 16 -4.32 11.74 -20.55
N ILE A 17 -4.47 12.70 -19.63
CA ILE A 17 -3.39 13.64 -19.28
C ILE A 17 -2.19 12.90 -18.67
N ILE A 18 -2.46 11.95 -17.76
CA ILE A 18 -1.40 11.15 -17.13
C ILE A 18 -0.65 10.32 -18.18
N ASP A 19 -1.35 9.73 -19.15
CA ASP A 19 -0.72 8.96 -20.23
C ASP A 19 0.25 9.82 -21.05
N GLN A 20 -0.12 11.07 -21.35
CA GLN A 20 0.77 12.01 -22.04
C GLN A 20 2.01 12.35 -21.21
N LEU A 21 1.84 12.57 -19.90
CA LEU A 21 2.96 12.87 -19.00
C LEU A 21 3.93 11.69 -18.87
N LEU A 22 3.41 10.46 -18.91
CA LEU A 22 4.20 9.24 -18.84
C LEU A 22 4.96 8.89 -20.13
N GLN A 23 4.54 9.39 -21.30
CA GLN A 23 5.27 9.17 -22.55
C GLN A 23 6.73 9.67 -22.48
N ALA A 24 6.97 10.77 -21.76
CA ALA A 24 8.31 11.31 -21.53
C ALA A 24 9.19 10.38 -20.66
N TYR A 25 8.58 9.58 -19.79
CA TYR A 25 9.26 8.66 -18.87
C TYR A 25 9.54 7.28 -19.52
N GLN A 26 8.68 6.83 -20.43
CA GLN A 26 8.73 5.50 -21.06
C GLN A 26 9.90 5.31 -22.05
N ALA A 27 10.67 6.36 -22.34
CA ALA A 27 11.87 6.28 -23.18
C ALA A 27 13.04 5.48 -22.54
N SER A 28 12.89 4.97 -21.31
CA SER A 28 13.97 4.39 -20.50
C SER A 28 13.92 2.87 -20.28
N GLY A 29 12.87 2.14 -20.69
CA GLY A 29 12.83 0.67 -20.54
C GLY A 29 11.48 -0.02 -20.78
N LYS A 30 11.48 -1.37 -20.79
CA LYS A 30 10.25 -2.19 -20.88
C LYS A 30 9.52 -2.18 -19.55
N GLN A 31 8.42 -1.42 -19.48
CA GLN A 31 7.48 -1.47 -18.37
C GLN A 31 6.30 -2.38 -18.73
N LEU A 32 5.94 -3.31 -17.83
CA LEU A 32 4.78 -4.19 -18.03
C LEU A 32 3.49 -3.37 -18.01
N GLU A 33 2.48 -3.77 -18.78
CA GLU A 33 1.19 -3.05 -18.86
C GLU A 33 0.49 -2.95 -17.49
N GLU A 34 0.65 -3.96 -16.63
CA GLU A 34 0.10 -3.97 -15.28
C GLU A 34 0.76 -2.93 -14.37
N GLU A 35 2.08 -2.75 -14.48
CA GLU A 35 2.82 -1.73 -13.74
C GLU A 35 2.40 -0.32 -14.15
N LYS A 36 2.12 -0.11 -15.45
CA LYS A 36 1.60 1.18 -15.95
C LYS A 36 0.28 1.54 -15.28
N VAL A 37 -0.63 0.58 -15.11
CA VAL A 37 -1.93 0.83 -14.43
C VAL A 37 -1.73 1.28 -12.99
N ILE A 38 -0.78 0.67 -12.27
CA ILE A 38 -0.44 1.04 -10.88
C ILE A 38 0.14 2.45 -10.83
N ILE A 39 1.14 2.75 -11.67
CA ILE A 39 1.78 4.07 -11.72
C ILE A 39 0.79 5.16 -12.07
N ARG A 40 -0.08 4.94 -13.06
CA ARG A 40 -1.14 5.89 -13.41
C ARG A 40 -2.04 6.21 -12.23
N ARG A 41 -2.41 5.20 -11.44
CA ARG A 41 -3.26 5.37 -10.26
C ARG A 41 -2.53 6.13 -9.15
N ILE A 42 -1.23 5.90 -8.96
CA ILE A 42 -0.39 6.66 -8.03
C ILE A 42 -0.36 8.14 -8.43
N ILE A 43 -0.07 8.44 -9.70
CA ILE A 43 -0.03 9.83 -10.20
C ILE A 43 -1.41 10.49 -10.06
N HIS A 44 -2.48 9.78 -10.41
CA HIS A 44 -3.84 10.30 -10.26
C HIS A 44 -4.18 10.66 -8.80
N ALA A 45 -3.78 9.81 -7.86
CA ALA A 45 -4.07 10.01 -6.44
C ALA A 45 -3.22 11.12 -5.80
N THR A 46 -2.03 11.38 -6.34
CA THR A 46 -1.04 12.32 -5.76
C THR A 46 -0.97 13.65 -6.50
N GLY A 47 -1.36 13.68 -7.77
CA GLY A 47 -1.13 14.80 -8.67
C GLY A 47 0.34 14.98 -9.08
N ASP A 48 1.20 14.00 -8.79
CA ASP A 48 2.65 14.11 -8.99
C ASP A 48 3.17 13.05 -10.00
N PRO A 49 3.41 13.44 -11.27
CA PRO A 49 3.96 12.56 -12.30
C PRO A 49 5.34 12.03 -11.98
N ASP A 50 6.11 12.78 -11.19
CA ASP A 50 7.49 12.44 -10.89
C ASP A 50 7.60 11.18 -10.05
N LEU A 51 6.56 10.80 -9.31
CA LEU A 51 6.55 9.57 -8.53
C LEU A 51 6.73 8.32 -9.39
N ALA A 52 6.45 8.37 -10.70
CA ALA A 52 6.72 7.26 -11.62
C ALA A 52 8.16 6.74 -11.50
N ARG A 53 9.13 7.63 -11.28
CA ARG A 53 10.57 7.27 -11.19
C ARG A 53 10.97 6.62 -9.86
N LEU A 54 10.10 6.68 -8.85
CA LEU A 54 10.34 6.14 -7.51
C LEU A 54 9.62 4.81 -7.27
N VAL A 55 8.75 4.41 -8.19
CA VAL A 55 7.99 3.16 -8.07
C VAL A 55 8.89 1.99 -8.43
N ALA A 56 9.11 1.11 -7.46
CA ALA A 56 9.72 -0.19 -7.67
C ALA A 56 8.67 -1.28 -7.43
N ILE A 57 8.56 -2.23 -8.36
CA ILE A 57 7.59 -3.33 -8.30
C ILE A 57 8.37 -4.63 -8.50
N HIS A 58 8.24 -5.56 -7.56
CA HIS A 58 8.80 -6.90 -7.73
C HIS A 58 8.03 -7.64 -8.84
N PRO A 59 8.69 -8.42 -9.73
CA PRO A 59 8.03 -9.09 -10.86
C PRO A 59 6.80 -9.93 -10.45
N ASP A 60 6.87 -10.58 -9.28
CA ASP A 60 5.78 -11.41 -8.77
C ASP A 60 4.73 -10.66 -7.93
N ALA A 61 4.93 -9.38 -7.60
CA ALA A 61 4.08 -8.66 -6.65
C ALA A 61 2.63 -8.55 -7.12
N VAL A 62 2.41 -8.26 -8.41
CA VAL A 62 1.07 -8.12 -8.97
C VAL A 62 0.33 -9.44 -8.93
N GLN A 63 0.96 -10.52 -9.37
CA GLN A 63 0.38 -11.86 -9.35
C GLN A 63 0.12 -12.36 -7.92
N ALA A 64 1.02 -12.08 -6.98
CA ALA A 64 0.82 -12.39 -5.56
C ALA A 64 -0.37 -11.63 -4.97
N ALA A 65 -0.54 -10.34 -5.31
CA ALA A 65 -1.70 -9.55 -4.90
C ALA A 65 -3.02 -10.11 -5.45
N PHE A 66 -3.07 -10.48 -6.73
CA PHE A 66 -4.24 -11.16 -7.30
C PHE A 66 -4.57 -12.48 -6.61
N THR A 67 -3.54 -13.24 -6.21
CA THR A 67 -3.71 -14.49 -5.46
C THR A 67 -4.32 -14.24 -4.08
N VAL A 68 -3.91 -13.17 -3.38
CA VAL A 68 -4.53 -12.76 -2.11
C VAL A 68 -6.01 -12.44 -2.30
N PHE A 69 -6.36 -11.61 -3.29
CA PHE A 69 -7.75 -11.22 -3.54
C PHE A 69 -8.64 -12.40 -3.96
N SER A 70 -8.16 -13.23 -4.88
CA SER A 70 -8.93 -14.37 -5.40
C SER A 70 -9.21 -15.43 -4.33
N ALA A 71 -8.28 -15.62 -3.39
CA ALA A 71 -8.39 -16.58 -2.29
C ALA A 71 -9.09 -16.02 -1.02
N GLY A 72 -9.66 -14.82 -1.06
CA GLY A 72 -10.36 -14.24 0.10
C GLY A 72 -9.43 -13.98 1.29
N LYS A 73 -8.13 -13.75 1.02
CA LYS A 73 -7.14 -13.51 2.07
C LYS A 73 -7.25 -12.10 2.64
N LYS A 74 -6.68 -11.91 3.82
CA LYS A 74 -6.76 -10.69 4.62
C LYS A 74 -5.78 -9.63 4.14
N ILE A 75 -6.10 -8.38 4.43
CA ILE A 75 -5.23 -7.22 4.23
C ILE A 75 -4.91 -6.60 5.60
N ILE A 76 -3.64 -6.43 5.90
CA ILE A 76 -3.16 -5.81 7.13
C ILE A 76 -2.66 -4.41 6.79
N THR A 77 -3.10 -3.39 7.53
CA THR A 77 -2.72 -1.99 7.31
C THR A 77 -2.10 -1.36 8.55
N ASP A 78 -1.14 -0.47 8.36
CA ASP A 78 -0.45 0.23 9.45
C ASP A 78 -1.32 1.32 10.10
N VAL A 79 -2.14 2.03 9.32
CA VAL A 79 -2.99 3.13 9.80
C VAL A 79 -4.42 3.07 9.24
N LYS A 80 -5.37 3.67 9.98
CA LYS A 80 -6.79 3.67 9.60
C LYS A 80 -7.08 4.35 8.27
N MET A 81 -6.29 5.36 7.88
CA MET A 81 -6.47 6.07 6.61
C MET A 81 -6.25 5.14 5.41
N VAL A 82 -5.24 4.27 5.48
CA VAL A 82 -4.97 3.25 4.45
C VAL A 82 -6.16 2.29 4.37
N LYS A 83 -6.61 1.75 5.51
CA LYS A 83 -7.80 0.89 5.57
C LYS A 83 -9.03 1.56 4.97
N ALA A 84 -9.29 2.82 5.28
CA ALA A 84 -10.45 3.56 4.78
C ALA A 84 -10.37 3.90 3.28
N GLY A 85 -9.16 4.03 2.73
CA GLY A 85 -8.94 4.32 1.31
C GLY A 85 -9.07 3.11 0.38
N ILE A 86 -9.01 1.89 0.92
CA ILE A 86 -9.15 0.66 0.12
C ILE A 86 -10.63 0.41 -0.18
N ASN A 87 -11.00 0.51 -1.46
CA ASN A 87 -12.34 0.21 -1.93
C ASN A 87 -12.49 -1.29 -2.21
N ILE A 88 -13.02 -2.02 -1.23
CA ILE A 88 -13.17 -3.48 -1.30
C ILE A 88 -14.13 -3.93 -2.42
N ASN A 89 -15.11 -3.10 -2.79
CA ASN A 89 -16.08 -3.42 -3.84
C ASN A 89 -15.40 -3.62 -5.21
N LYS A 90 -14.21 -3.04 -5.42
CA LYS A 90 -13.43 -3.25 -6.64
C LYS A 90 -12.79 -4.63 -6.74
N THR A 91 -12.72 -5.38 -5.64
CA THR A 91 -12.21 -6.76 -5.63
C THR A 91 -13.23 -7.77 -6.16
N GLY A 92 -14.51 -7.40 -6.23
CA GLY A 92 -15.60 -8.30 -6.62
C GLY A 92 -15.83 -9.45 -5.63
N LYS A 93 -15.29 -9.31 -4.41
CA LYS A 93 -15.33 -10.30 -3.34
C LYS A 93 -15.90 -9.65 -2.08
N ASP A 94 -16.83 -10.35 -1.44
CA ASP A 94 -17.50 -9.86 -0.23
C ASP A 94 -16.78 -10.29 1.07
N ASP A 95 -15.78 -11.16 0.96
CA ASP A 95 -15.11 -11.84 2.08
C ASP A 95 -13.70 -11.29 2.39
N VAL A 96 -13.23 -10.28 1.67
CA VAL A 96 -11.90 -9.69 1.93
C VAL A 96 -11.96 -8.77 3.15
N GLU A 97 -11.31 -9.21 4.23
CA GLU A 97 -11.24 -8.46 5.49
C GLU A 97 -9.98 -7.58 5.56
N ILE A 98 -10.15 -6.34 6.04
CA ILE A 98 -9.05 -5.38 6.25
C ILE A 98 -8.86 -5.11 7.75
N TYR A 99 -7.67 -5.44 8.25
CA TYR A 99 -7.27 -5.28 9.65
C TYR A 99 -6.38 -4.05 9.84
N CYS A 100 -6.65 -3.31 10.91
CA CYS A 100 -5.82 -2.21 11.37
C CYS A 100 -5.92 -2.15 12.89
N ALA A 101 -4.81 -2.39 13.58
CA ALA A 101 -4.80 -2.50 15.05
C ALA A 101 -4.27 -1.25 15.76
N ILE A 102 -4.05 -0.13 15.04
CA ILE A 102 -3.36 1.05 15.58
C ILE A 102 -4.03 1.68 16.81
N ASP A 103 -5.35 1.49 16.97
CA ASP A 103 -6.13 1.98 18.12
C ASP A 103 -6.60 0.86 19.05
N GLU A 104 -6.15 -0.39 18.84
CA GLU A 104 -6.48 -1.47 19.74
C GLU A 104 -6.01 -1.14 21.17
N PRO A 105 -6.85 -1.25 22.21
CA PRO A 105 -6.47 -0.86 23.56
C PRO A 105 -5.21 -1.56 24.06
N ALA A 106 -4.98 -2.81 23.66
CA ALA A 106 -3.76 -3.55 23.97
C ALA A 106 -2.52 -2.94 23.30
N VAL A 107 -2.63 -2.57 22.01
CA VAL A 107 -1.56 -1.91 21.25
C VAL A 107 -1.21 -0.56 21.85
N VAL A 108 -2.22 0.26 22.19
CA VAL A 108 -2.01 1.58 22.79
C VAL A 108 -1.29 1.45 24.14
N ARG A 109 -1.72 0.52 25.00
CA ARG A 109 -1.08 0.28 26.30
C ARG A 109 0.36 -0.19 26.14
N GLU A 110 0.62 -1.15 25.26
CA GLU A 110 1.95 -1.70 25.04
C GLU A 110 2.91 -0.67 24.44
N ALA A 111 2.48 0.07 23.42
CA ALA A 111 3.27 1.13 22.81
C ALA A 111 3.69 2.19 23.84
N THR A 112 2.77 2.57 24.73
CA THR A 112 3.05 3.51 25.82
C THR A 112 4.04 2.93 26.83
N ALA A 113 3.81 1.70 27.30
CA ALA A 113 4.67 1.04 28.29
C ALA A 113 6.10 0.82 27.77
N LYS A 114 6.25 0.49 26.49
CA LYS A 114 7.55 0.20 25.84
C LYS A 114 8.19 1.42 25.16
N LYS A 115 7.56 2.61 25.20
CA LYS A 115 8.00 3.82 24.49
C LYS A 115 8.25 3.58 22.99
N GLN A 116 7.35 2.83 22.36
CA GLN A 116 7.39 2.44 20.95
C GLN A 116 6.26 3.14 20.19
N THR A 117 6.34 3.18 18.85
CA THR A 117 5.23 3.72 18.06
C THR A 117 4.03 2.78 18.09
N ARG A 118 2.81 3.32 18.00
CA ARG A 118 1.62 2.47 17.91
C ARG A 118 1.62 1.62 16.64
N ALA A 119 2.14 2.15 15.53
CA ALA A 119 2.15 1.45 14.26
C ALA A 119 3.07 0.21 14.27
N MET A 120 4.26 0.29 14.87
CA MET A 120 5.12 -0.90 15.02
C MET A 120 4.46 -1.95 15.93
N VAL A 121 3.91 -1.53 17.07
CA VAL A 121 3.23 -2.45 17.99
C VAL A 121 1.98 -3.06 17.34
N ALA A 122 1.27 -2.32 16.50
CA ALA A 122 0.11 -2.82 15.75
C ALA A 122 0.48 -3.92 14.76
N ILE A 123 1.58 -3.78 14.01
CA ILE A 123 2.08 -4.83 13.11
C ILE A 123 2.47 -6.08 13.90
N ARG A 124 3.20 -5.90 15.01
CA ARG A 124 3.55 -7.00 15.91
C ARG A 124 2.31 -7.71 16.47
N TYR A 125 1.31 -6.94 16.89
CA TYR A 125 0.04 -7.47 17.39
C TYR A 125 -0.71 -8.28 16.33
N LEU A 126 -0.65 -7.84 15.07
CA LEU A 126 -1.27 -8.52 13.94
C LEU A 126 -0.40 -9.62 13.31
N ALA A 127 0.79 -9.91 13.84
CA ALA A 127 1.73 -10.88 13.24
C ALA A 127 1.09 -12.24 12.91
N ARG A 128 0.19 -12.72 13.77
CA ARG A 128 -0.54 -13.99 13.57
C ARG A 128 -1.43 -14.03 12.32
N PHE A 129 -1.74 -12.88 11.72
CA PHE A 129 -2.53 -12.76 10.50
C PHE A 129 -1.69 -12.44 9.26
N ILE A 130 -0.38 -12.20 9.40
CA ILE A 130 0.45 -11.70 8.30
C ILE A 130 0.83 -12.81 7.31
N THR A 131 1.18 -13.99 7.82
CA THR A 131 1.64 -15.10 6.97
C THR A 131 0.62 -15.41 5.88
N GLU A 132 1.09 -15.50 4.64
CA GLU A 132 0.32 -15.70 3.41
C GLU A 132 -0.66 -14.59 3.02
N ASN A 133 -0.78 -13.53 3.81
CA ASN A 133 -1.72 -12.41 3.59
C ASN A 133 -0.97 -11.18 3.04
N MET A 134 -1.73 -10.14 2.67
CA MET A 134 -1.18 -8.89 2.17
C MET A 134 -0.93 -7.91 3.32
N VAL A 135 0.20 -7.20 3.29
CA VAL A 135 0.49 -6.10 4.21
C VAL A 135 0.65 -4.80 3.42
N VAL A 136 -0.04 -3.74 3.85
CA VAL A 136 0.00 -2.41 3.24
C VAL A 136 0.46 -1.40 4.29
N ILE A 137 1.69 -0.91 4.14
CA ILE A 137 2.28 0.11 5.00
C ILE A 137 2.27 1.43 4.24
N GLY A 138 1.29 2.29 4.51
CA GLY A 138 1.09 3.53 3.76
C GLY A 138 1.59 4.79 4.46
N ASN A 139 1.94 4.73 5.75
CA ASN A 139 2.29 5.92 6.51
C ASN A 139 3.55 5.75 7.36
N ALA A 140 3.62 4.74 8.23
CA ALA A 140 4.61 4.68 9.30
C ALA A 140 5.87 3.88 8.93
N PRO A 141 7.05 4.51 8.81
CA PRO A 141 8.30 3.78 8.57
C PRO A 141 8.61 2.74 9.65
N THR A 142 8.28 3.06 10.90
CA THR A 142 8.47 2.13 12.03
C THR A 142 7.63 0.86 11.93
N ALA A 143 6.48 0.90 11.25
CA ALA A 143 5.69 -0.29 10.97
C ALA A 143 6.36 -1.21 9.94
N LEU A 144 7.01 -0.61 8.93
CA LEU A 144 7.77 -1.36 7.91
C LEU A 144 9.03 -1.99 8.53
N TRP A 145 9.79 -1.24 9.33
CA TRP A 145 10.94 -1.79 10.06
C TRP A 145 10.55 -2.98 10.95
N GLU A 146 9.44 -2.87 11.67
CA GLU A 146 8.95 -3.97 12.48
C GLU A 146 8.55 -5.19 11.63
N LEU A 147 7.88 -4.97 10.49
CA LEU A 147 7.55 -6.04 9.56
C LEU A 147 8.80 -6.76 9.07
N ILE A 148 9.84 -6.02 8.67
CA ILE A 148 11.14 -6.56 8.25
C ILE A 148 11.75 -7.41 9.37
N ASN A 149 11.81 -6.88 10.60
CA ASN A 149 12.34 -7.62 11.75
C ASN A 149 11.59 -8.94 11.98
N LEU A 150 10.27 -8.96 11.81
CA LEU A 150 9.46 -10.17 11.96
C LEU A 150 9.73 -11.19 10.84
N ILE A 151 9.95 -10.72 9.62
CA ILE A 151 10.30 -11.58 8.47
C ILE A 151 11.68 -12.20 8.68
N GLU A 152 12.68 -11.39 9.01
CA GLU A 152 14.06 -11.85 9.26
C GLU A 152 14.14 -12.82 10.44
N ALA A 153 13.32 -12.62 11.47
CA ALA A 153 13.21 -13.54 12.60
C ALA A 153 12.38 -14.81 12.29
N GLY A 154 11.93 -15.00 11.06
CA GLY A 154 11.13 -16.15 10.62
C GLY A 154 9.75 -16.23 11.29
N LYS A 155 9.23 -15.12 11.80
CA LYS A 155 7.93 -15.07 12.51
C LYS A 155 6.75 -14.94 11.58
N VAL A 156 6.94 -14.31 10.42
CA VAL A 156 5.88 -14.09 9.43
C VAL A 156 6.42 -14.24 8.02
N THR A 157 5.55 -14.61 7.09
CA THR A 157 5.87 -14.70 5.66
C THR A 157 4.71 -14.12 4.83
N PRO A 158 4.61 -12.79 4.69
CA PRO A 158 3.54 -12.17 3.92
C PRO A 158 3.58 -12.62 2.46
N ALA A 159 2.42 -12.73 1.82
CA ALA A 159 2.35 -13.08 0.40
C ALA A 159 2.81 -11.92 -0.50
N VAL A 160 2.49 -10.68 -0.10
CA VAL A 160 2.90 -9.47 -0.80
C VAL A 160 2.88 -8.29 0.16
N ILE A 161 3.81 -7.35 -0.03
CA ILE A 161 3.94 -6.13 0.77
C ILE A 161 3.81 -4.93 -0.17
N ILE A 162 2.93 -4.00 0.19
CA ILE A 162 2.87 -2.66 -0.41
C ILE A 162 3.49 -1.69 0.60
N ALA A 163 4.72 -1.25 0.32
CA ALA A 163 5.52 -0.43 1.23
C ALA A 163 5.70 0.98 0.68
N THR A 164 4.81 1.90 1.07
CA THR A 164 4.89 3.32 0.70
C THR A 164 4.86 4.26 1.91
N PRO A 165 5.53 3.97 3.04
CA PRO A 165 5.57 4.92 4.14
C PRO A 165 6.25 6.22 3.71
N VAL A 166 5.74 7.32 4.25
CA VAL A 166 6.25 8.68 4.05
C VAL A 166 6.98 9.15 5.30
N GLY A 167 7.99 9.98 5.13
CA GLY A 167 8.70 10.59 6.26
C GLY A 167 10.11 10.99 5.88
N PHE A 168 10.68 11.89 6.69
CA PHE A 168 12.06 12.34 6.56
C PHE A 168 13.05 11.52 7.38
N VAL A 169 12.55 10.62 8.24
CA VAL A 169 13.38 9.80 9.13
C VAL A 169 12.98 8.34 8.98
N GLY A 170 13.92 7.50 8.54
CA GLY A 170 13.76 6.04 8.48
C GLY A 170 12.87 5.51 7.36
N ALA A 171 12.26 6.38 6.53
CA ALA A 171 11.34 5.97 5.46
C ALA A 171 12.09 5.46 4.23
N ALA A 172 13.17 6.14 3.84
CA ALA A 172 13.97 5.75 2.68
C ALA A 172 14.77 4.48 2.98
N GLU A 173 15.24 4.34 4.21
CA GLU A 173 16.04 3.21 4.68
C GLU A 173 15.20 1.95 4.91
N ALA A 174 13.91 2.11 5.19
CA ALA A 174 12.99 0.97 5.37
C ALA A 174 12.48 0.38 4.05
N LYS A 175 12.53 1.13 2.95
CA LYS A 175 12.02 0.73 1.62
C LYS A 175 13.16 0.15 0.80
#